data_AF-A0A847SYP0-F1
#
_entry.id   AF-A0A847SYP0-F1
#
_cell.length_a   1.000
_cell.length_b   1.000
_cell.length_c   1.000
_cell.angle_alpha   90.00
_cell.angle_beta   90.00
_cell.angle_gamma   90.00
#
_symmetry.space_group_name_H-M   'P 1'
#
loop_
_entity.id
_entity.type
_entity.pdbx_description
1 polymer ?
#
loop_
_entity_poly.entity_id
_entity_poly.type
_entity_poly.pdbx_seq_one_letter_code
_entity_poly.pdbx_strand_id
1 'polypeptide(L)'
;MAKSFLEGYQTYDTGDGYGNAHEWKGAFKGRMSKEDATAFFNGQPQTPHEILNVPLGATAAGIKKAFRRLMMEWHPDRNQHRAAEAEEMSKKIIAAYTVLTR
;
A
#
# COMPACT_ATOMS: atom_id res chain seq x y z
N MET A 1 -7.86 -16.19 -15.74
CA MET A 1 -6.97 -15.99 -14.57
C MET A 1 -7.27 -14.62 -13.99
N ALA A 2 -7.54 -14.51 -12.69
CA ALA A 2 -7.77 -13.21 -12.07
C ALA A 2 -6.46 -12.43 -12.07
N LYS A 3 -6.47 -11.23 -12.65
CA LYS A 3 -5.29 -10.37 -12.73
C LYS A 3 -4.83 -10.03 -11.30
N SER A 4 -3.57 -10.30 -10.98
CA SER A 4 -3.00 -9.88 -9.69
C SER A 4 -3.16 -8.36 -9.54
N PHE A 5 -3.31 -7.88 -8.31
CA PHE A 5 -3.32 -6.44 -8.00
C PHE A 5 -2.08 -5.71 -8.54
N LEU A 6 -0.98 -6.46 -8.79
CA LEU A 6 0.29 -6.00 -9.38
C LEU A 6 0.44 -6.31 -10.88
N GLU A 7 -0.56 -6.87 -11.56
CA GLU A 7 -0.46 -7.13 -13.01
C GLU A 7 -0.33 -5.80 -13.79
N GLY A 8 0.81 -5.60 -14.47
CA GLY A 8 1.18 -4.34 -15.14
C GLY A 8 2.12 -3.44 -14.33
N TYR A 9 2.71 -3.93 -13.25
CA TYR A 9 3.72 -3.22 -12.47
C TYR A 9 5.09 -3.25 -13.18
N GLN A 10 5.56 -2.11 -13.70
CA GLN A 10 6.94 -1.96 -14.16
C GLN A 10 7.90 -1.84 -12.96
N THR A 11 8.97 -2.63 -12.99
CA THR A 11 10.02 -2.71 -11.96
C THR A 11 10.88 -1.43 -11.94
N TYR A 12 11.44 -1.07 -10.78
CA TYR A 12 12.37 0.05 -10.66
C TYR A 12 13.77 -0.43 -11.09
N ASP A 13 14.24 0.06 -12.23
CA ASP A 13 15.62 -0.11 -12.70
C ASP A 13 16.59 0.91 -12.08
N THR A 14 16.23 2.02 -11.44
CA THR A 14 17.19 2.98 -10.81
C THR A 14 18.32 3.57 -11.70
N GLY A 15 18.52 3.16 -12.96
CA GLY A 15 19.58 3.66 -13.84
C GLY A 15 19.31 5.05 -14.45
N ASP A 16 18.08 5.32 -14.90
CA ASP A 16 17.79 6.50 -15.76
C ASP A 16 16.58 7.34 -15.30
N GLY A 17 16.36 7.48 -14.00
CA GLY A 17 15.32 8.35 -13.45
C GLY A 17 13.93 7.71 -13.46
N TYR A 18 13.40 7.46 -12.27
CA TYR A 18 12.18 6.67 -12.11
C TYR A 18 10.92 7.47 -11.85
N GLY A 19 9.82 6.95 -12.40
CA GLY A 19 8.45 7.45 -12.36
C GLY A 19 8.08 8.16 -11.07
N ASN A 20 7.57 9.37 -11.25
CA ASN A 20 7.29 10.32 -10.18
C ASN A 20 6.35 9.66 -9.12
N ALA A 21 6.61 9.87 -7.82
CA ALA A 21 5.67 9.53 -6.74
C ALA A 21 4.21 10.01 -7.01
N HIS A 22 4.05 10.97 -7.91
CA HIS A 22 2.79 11.43 -8.48
C HIS A 22 2.08 10.39 -9.36
N GLU A 23 2.79 9.67 -10.22
CA GLU A 23 2.23 8.62 -11.08
C GLU A 23 1.76 7.43 -10.26
N TRP A 24 2.53 7.07 -9.23
CA TRP A 24 2.12 6.04 -8.26
C TRP A 24 0.84 6.44 -7.50
N LYS A 25 0.74 7.70 -7.05
CA LYS A 25 -0.52 8.23 -6.47
C LYS A 25 -1.68 8.18 -7.46
N GLY A 26 -1.42 8.40 -8.76
CA GLY A 26 -2.43 8.38 -9.82
C GLY A 26 -2.97 6.97 -10.06
N ALA A 27 -2.08 6.01 -10.27
CA ALA A 27 -2.43 4.61 -10.48
C ALA A 27 -3.14 3.98 -9.25
N PHE A 28 -2.88 4.52 -8.06
CA PHE A 28 -3.51 4.12 -6.80
C PHE A 28 -4.96 4.61 -6.66
N LYS A 29 -5.27 5.86 -7.02
CA LYS A 29 -6.62 6.43 -6.87
C LYS A 29 -7.71 5.65 -7.61
N GLY A 30 -7.35 4.90 -8.66
CA GLY A 30 -8.27 4.12 -9.47
C GLY A 30 -8.44 2.65 -9.04
N ARG A 31 -7.63 2.12 -8.12
CA ARG A 31 -7.54 0.65 -7.90
C ARG A 31 -8.10 0.15 -6.57
N MET A 32 -8.37 1.02 -5.60
CA MET A 32 -8.96 0.60 -4.32
C MET A 32 -9.96 1.64 -3.82
N SER A 33 -11.23 1.26 -3.81
CA SER A 33 -12.30 2.08 -3.23
C SER A 33 -12.25 2.01 -1.69
N LYS A 34 -12.90 2.96 -1.00
CA LYS A 34 -13.06 2.89 0.46
C LYS A 34 -13.86 1.65 0.88
N GLU A 35 -14.79 1.23 0.04
CA GLU A 35 -15.64 0.04 0.19
C GLU A 35 -14.79 -1.22 0.13
N ASP A 36 -13.97 -1.38 -0.91
CA ASP A 36 -13.03 -2.51 -1.06
C ASP A 36 -12.04 -2.56 0.10
N ALA A 37 -11.54 -1.39 0.52
CA ALA A 37 -10.60 -1.30 1.63
C ALA A 37 -11.24 -1.66 2.97
N THR A 38 -12.48 -1.27 3.20
CA THR A 38 -13.22 -1.65 4.41
C THR A 38 -13.57 -3.14 4.38
N ALA A 39 -14.03 -3.65 3.23
CA ALA A 39 -14.33 -5.07 3.03
C ALA A 39 -13.10 -5.96 3.23
N PHE A 40 -11.90 -5.47 2.87
CA PHE A 40 -10.65 -6.18 3.11
C PHE A 40 -10.40 -6.48 4.60
N PHE A 41 -10.82 -5.60 5.50
CA PHE A 41 -10.67 -5.78 6.95
C PHE A 41 -11.85 -6.50 7.61
N ASN A 42 -12.97 -6.69 6.91
CA ASN A 42 -14.11 -7.47 7.43
C ASN A 42 -13.70 -8.95 7.52
N GLY A 43 -13.29 -9.38 8.71
CA GLY A 43 -12.82 -10.75 9.00
C GLY A 43 -11.31 -10.89 9.19
N GLN A 44 -10.55 -9.80 9.13
CA GLN A 44 -9.13 -9.81 9.51
C GLN A 44 -8.97 -9.54 11.02
N PRO A 45 -8.01 -10.18 11.70
CA PRO A 45 -7.75 -9.92 13.12
C PRO A 45 -7.07 -8.56 13.36
N GLN A 46 -6.44 -7.99 12.34
CA GLN A 46 -5.65 -6.75 12.43
C GLN A 46 -6.48 -5.55 11.99
N THR A 47 -6.39 -4.47 12.74
CA THR A 47 -7.00 -3.18 12.39
C THR A 47 -6.12 -2.37 11.43
N PRO A 48 -6.70 -1.43 10.67
CA PRO A 48 -5.93 -0.49 9.84
C PRO A 48 -4.82 0.26 10.60
N HIS A 49 -5.07 0.61 11.86
CA HIS A 49 -4.12 1.30 12.72
C HIS A 49 -2.92 0.43 13.07
N GLU A 50 -3.15 -0.85 13.36
CA GLU A 50 -2.09 -1.82 13.63
C GLU A 50 -1.24 -2.09 12.38
N ILE A 51 -1.86 -2.21 11.20
CA ILE A 51 -1.13 -2.39 9.94
C ILE A 51 -0.17 -1.22 9.68
N LEU A 52 -0.63 0.02 9.90
CA LEU A 52 0.23 1.18 9.74
C LEU A 52 1.15 1.43 10.95
N ASN A 53 0.99 0.65 12.02
CA ASN A 53 1.67 0.84 13.28
C ASN A 53 1.55 2.27 13.80
N VAL A 54 0.30 2.76 13.86
CA VAL A 54 -0.07 4.10 14.34
C VAL A 54 -1.11 3.99 15.46
N PRO A 55 -1.14 4.93 16.42
CA PRO A 55 -2.17 4.95 17.44
C PRO A 55 -3.55 5.29 16.85
N LEU A 56 -4.63 4.90 17.54
CA LEU A 56 -6.02 5.19 17.15
C LEU A 56 -6.32 6.68 16.98
N GLY A 57 -5.57 7.56 17.67
CA GLY A 57 -5.68 9.02 17.57
C GLY A 57 -4.69 9.66 16.60
N ALA A 58 -4.06 8.89 15.71
CA ALA A 58 -3.07 9.43 14.80
C ALA A 58 -3.68 10.46 13.84
N THR A 59 -2.99 11.59 13.66
CA THR A 59 -3.39 12.61 12.69
C THR A 59 -3.19 12.10 11.26
N ALA A 60 -3.91 12.67 10.30
CA ALA A 60 -3.74 12.36 8.88
C ALA A 60 -2.28 12.49 8.40
N ALA A 61 -1.54 13.45 8.96
CA ALA A 61 -0.11 13.61 8.69
C ALA A 61 0.73 12.43 9.23
N GLY A 62 0.43 11.96 10.44
CA GLY A 62 1.07 10.78 11.04
C GLY A 62 0.79 9.50 10.25
N ILE A 63 -0.47 9.28 9.87
CA ILE A 63 -0.91 8.16 9.04
C ILE A 63 -0.17 8.16 7.69
N LYS A 64 -0.09 9.32 7.02
CA LYS A 64 0.63 9.47 5.75
C LYS A 64 2.14 9.23 5.87
N LYS A 65 2.75 9.63 6.99
CA LYS A 65 4.17 9.37 7.26
C LYS A 65 4.43 7.88 7.45
N ALA A 66 3.59 7.20 8.23
CA ALA A 66 3.70 5.77 8.49
C ALA A 66 3.52 4.95 7.21
N PHE A 67 2.49 5.27 6.42
CA PHE A 67 2.24 4.67 5.11
C PHE A 67 3.46 4.75 4.18
N ARG A 68 4.07 5.94 4.03
CA ARG A 68 5.26 6.11 3.19
C ARG A 68 6.43 5.26 3.66
N ARG A 69 6.66 5.20 4.96
CA ARG A 69 7.75 4.40 5.55
C ARG A 69 7.57 2.91 5.23
N LEU A 70 6.37 2.38 5.50
CA LEU A 70 6.06 0.96 5.29
C LEU A 70 6.06 0.59 3.80
N MET A 71 5.58 1.47 2.92
CA MET A 71 5.62 1.23 1.48
C MET A 71 7.04 1.21 0.92
N MET A 72 7.99 1.97 1.50
CA MET A 72 9.41 1.86 1.12
C MET A 72 10.05 0.58 1.64
N GLU A 73 9.60 0.06 2.79
CA GLU A 73 10.10 -1.17 3.39
C GLU A 73 9.59 -2.42 2.66
N TRP A 74 8.30 -2.46 2.37
CA TRP A 74 7.59 -3.60 1.76
C TRP A 74 7.39 -3.45 0.25
N HIS A 75 8.09 -2.51 -0.38
CA HIS A 75 8.00 -2.29 -1.80
C HIS A 75 8.36 -3.58 -2.58
N PRO A 76 7.53 -4.08 -3.51
CA PRO A 76 7.80 -5.34 -4.22
C PRO A 76 9.12 -5.30 -4.99
N ASP A 77 9.47 -4.13 -5.53
CA ASP A 77 10.75 -3.93 -6.20
C ASP A 77 11.99 -4.12 -5.30
N ARG A 78 11.93 -3.65 -4.05
CA ARG A 78 13.04 -3.80 -3.09
C ARG A 78 13.06 -5.20 -2.46
N ASN A 79 11.98 -5.94 -2.64
CA ASN A 79 11.71 -7.22 -2.00
C ASN A 79 11.45 -8.30 -3.06
N GLN A 80 12.16 -8.28 -4.19
CA GLN A 80 12.02 -9.27 -5.26
C GLN A 80 12.22 -10.71 -4.77
N HIS A 81 13.10 -10.91 -3.78
CA HIS A 81 13.34 -12.21 -3.13
C HIS A 81 12.13 -12.73 -2.34
N ARG A 82 11.18 -11.86 -1.99
CA ARG A 82 9.94 -12.18 -1.26
C ARG A 82 8.74 -11.44 -1.85
N ALA A 83 8.63 -11.46 -3.18
CA ALA A 83 7.65 -10.66 -3.92
C ALA A 83 6.20 -10.91 -3.47
N ALA A 84 5.84 -12.15 -3.16
CA ALA A 84 4.50 -12.51 -2.69
C ALA A 84 4.16 -11.88 -1.31
N GLU A 85 5.10 -11.94 -0.37
CA GLU A 85 4.93 -11.31 0.95
C GLU A 85 4.90 -9.79 0.84
N ALA A 86 5.75 -9.23 -0.02
CA ALA A 86 5.79 -7.80 -0.30
C ALA A 86 4.48 -7.31 -0.95
N GLU A 87 3.90 -8.08 -1.87
CA GLU A 87 2.59 -7.80 -2.46
C GLU A 87 1.49 -7.80 -1.38
N GLU A 88 1.43 -8.84 -0.55
CA GLU A 88 0.42 -8.97 0.49
C GLU A 88 0.52 -7.82 1.50
N MET A 89 1.73 -7.52 1.98
CA MET A 89 1.98 -6.43 2.91
C MET A 89 1.67 -5.07 2.29
N SER A 90 2.11 -4.83 1.06
CA SER A 90 1.79 -3.60 0.33
C SER A 90 0.28 -3.39 0.22
N LYS A 91 -0.46 -4.44 -0.12
CA LYS A 91 -1.92 -4.41 -0.21
C LYS A 91 -2.57 -4.06 1.14
N LYS A 92 -2.13 -4.70 2.23
CA LYS A 92 -2.59 -4.40 3.60
C LYS A 92 -2.32 -2.93 3.98
N ILE A 93 -1.10 -2.45 3.76
CA ILE A 93 -0.67 -1.07 4.04
C ILE A 93 -1.54 -0.07 3.28
N ILE A 94 -1.81 -0.36 2.01
CA ILE A 94 -2.63 0.46 1.13
C ILE A 94 -4.09 0.48 1.59
N ALA A 95 -4.67 -0.70 1.89
CA ALA A 95 -6.02 -0.82 2.41
C ALA A 95 -6.19 0.02 3.68
N ALA A 96 -5.25 -0.13 4.62
CA ALA A 96 -5.27 0.58 5.89
C ALA A 96 -5.23 2.10 5.70
N TYR A 97 -4.31 2.59 4.86
CA TYR A 97 -4.21 4.01 4.55
C TYR A 97 -5.51 4.55 3.92
N THR A 98 -6.15 3.77 3.05
CA THR A 98 -7.40 4.14 2.39
C THR A 98 -8.54 4.28 3.39
N VAL A 99 -8.69 3.33 4.31
CA VAL A 99 -9.71 3.36 5.37
C VAL A 99 -9.51 4.56 6.30
N LEU A 100 -8.26 4.89 6.63
CA LEU A 100 -7.95 5.95 7.61
C LEU A 100 -7.92 7.36 7.04
N THR A 101 -7.88 7.54 5.71
CA THR A 101 -7.71 8.87 5.08
C THR A 101 -8.81 9.30 4.11
N ARG A 102 -9.73 8.39 3.74
CA ARG A 102 -10.96 8.71 3.00
C ARG A 102 -12.17 8.65 3.91
#